data_AF-A0A948QBK8-F1
#
_entry.id   AF-A0A948QBK8-F1
#
_cell.length_a   1.000
_cell.length_b   1.000
_cell.length_c   1.000
_cell.angle_alpha   90.00
_cell.angle_beta   90.00
_cell.angle_gamma   90.00
#
_symmetry.space_group_name_H-M   'P 1'
#
loop_
_entity.id
_entity.type
_entity.pdbx_description
1 polymer ?
#
loop_
_entity_poly.entity_id
_entity_poly.type
_entity_poly.pdbx_seq_one_letter_code
_entity_poly.pdbx_strand_id
1 'polypeptide(L)'
;MNTQLDLFKETRIEVGKLEPLATVTLGKRSARIPLKKQRREALARLIEVLTELEGKSVYVGTYDAGGRHFWIDNLKLEKLSLDFYPPIYKADPDRIPGVIVMYGRRQACVRIFTDYLVAVRTQEYQGYWHYLLDFRNGFWESPIDNYRAHYACLHITRFKD
;
A
#
# COMPACT_ATOMS: atom_id res chain seq x y z
N MET A 1 -54.93 16.17 0.29
CA MET A 1 -54.49 14.84 -0.17
C MET A 1 -53.21 15.00 -0.98
N ASN A 2 -52.11 14.52 -0.41
CA ASN A 2 -50.84 14.05 -0.97
C ASN A 2 -50.23 14.71 -2.23
N THR A 3 -49.47 15.78 -2.01
CA THR A 3 -48.31 16.17 -2.82
C THR A 3 -47.04 15.53 -2.24
N GLN A 4 -46.82 14.24 -2.47
CA GLN A 4 -45.56 13.58 -2.12
C GLN A 4 -45.28 12.37 -3.03
N LEU A 5 -45.17 12.59 -4.34
CA LEU A 5 -44.75 11.55 -5.30
C LEU A 5 -43.94 12.15 -6.46
N ASP A 6 -42.87 12.89 -6.16
CA ASP A 6 -41.87 13.22 -7.20
C ASP A 6 -40.42 13.23 -6.66
N LEU A 7 -40.15 12.45 -5.59
CA LEU A 7 -38.80 12.30 -5.02
C LEU A 7 -38.04 11.07 -5.58
N PHE A 8 -38.65 10.33 -6.51
CA PHE A 8 -38.06 9.15 -7.14
C PHE A 8 -38.16 9.20 -8.66
N LYS A 9 -37.91 10.38 -9.26
CA LYS A 9 -37.47 10.41 -10.66
C LYS A 9 -36.15 9.68 -10.71
N GLU A 10 -36.21 8.50 -11.31
CA GLU A 10 -35.13 7.59 -11.67
C GLU A 10 -33.92 8.38 -12.19
N THR A 11 -33.09 8.83 -11.27
CA THR A 11 -31.72 9.18 -11.57
C THR A 11 -31.08 7.83 -11.83
N ARG A 12 -31.02 7.46 -13.11
CA ARG A 12 -30.06 6.48 -13.64
C ARG A 12 -28.67 7.01 -13.33
N ILE A 13 -28.30 6.96 -12.05
CA ILE A 13 -26.91 7.02 -11.63
C ILE A 13 -26.35 5.75 -12.26
N GLU A 14 -25.55 5.92 -13.31
CA GLU A 14 -24.69 4.85 -13.81
C GLU A 14 -24.00 4.30 -12.56
N VAL A 15 -24.42 3.10 -12.14
CA VAL A 15 -23.83 2.39 -11.02
C VAL A 15 -22.45 1.96 -11.51
N GLY A 16 -21.51 2.90 -11.52
CA GLY A 16 -20.10 2.66 -11.75
C GLY A 16 -19.73 1.56 -10.78
N LYS A 17 -19.43 0.37 -11.35
CA LYS A 17 -19.23 -0.90 -10.64
C LYS A 17 -18.68 -0.66 -9.23
N LEU A 18 -19.53 -0.80 -8.22
CA LEU A 18 -19.12 -0.61 -6.83
C LEU A 18 -17.92 -1.54 -6.58
N GLU A 19 -16.79 -0.99 -6.16
CA GLU A 19 -15.58 -1.81 -6.01
C GLU A 19 -15.84 -2.92 -4.97
N PRO A 20 -15.36 -4.15 -5.23
CA PRO A 20 -15.60 -5.27 -4.33
C PRO A 20 -15.00 -4.97 -2.96
N LEU A 21 -15.84 -5.04 -1.93
CA LEU A 21 -15.43 -4.88 -0.54
C LEU A 21 -14.88 -6.21 -0.02
N ALA A 22 -13.77 -6.16 0.69
CA ALA A 22 -13.24 -7.32 1.39
C ALA A 22 -13.94 -7.49 2.73
N THR A 23 -14.28 -8.72 3.08
CA THR A 23 -14.86 -9.03 4.39
C THR A 23 -13.73 -9.39 5.35
N VAL A 24 -13.67 -8.74 6.51
CA VAL A 24 -12.78 -9.09 7.62
C VAL A 24 -13.61 -9.54 8.82
N THR A 25 -13.12 -10.53 9.55
CA THR A 25 -13.80 -11.11 10.71
C THR A 25 -12.95 -10.96 11.96
N LEU A 26 -13.62 -10.70 13.09
CA LEU A 26 -13.01 -10.69 14.42
C LEU A 26 -13.98 -11.39 15.37
N GLY A 27 -13.66 -12.64 15.73
CA GLY A 27 -14.59 -13.53 16.44
C GLY A 27 -15.92 -13.67 15.69
N LYS A 28 -17.03 -13.30 16.33
CA LYS A 28 -18.38 -13.37 15.74
C LYS A 28 -18.76 -12.14 14.90
N ARG A 29 -17.92 -11.10 14.85
CA ARG A 29 -18.22 -9.85 14.13
C ARG A 29 -17.54 -9.86 12.77
N SER A 30 -18.24 -9.32 11.76
CA SER A 30 -17.71 -9.14 10.40
C SER A 30 -17.88 -7.69 9.95
N ALA A 31 -16.88 -7.14 9.26
CA ALA A 31 -16.95 -5.84 8.62
C ALA A 31 -16.55 -5.94 7.15
N ARG A 32 -17.12 -5.07 6.30
CA ARG A 32 -16.75 -4.95 4.89
C ARG A 32 -15.89 -3.70 4.70
N ILE A 33 -14.68 -3.86 4.18
CA ILE A 33 -13.69 -2.79 4.03
C ILE A 33 -13.37 -2.58 2.53
N PRO A 34 -13.31 -1.34 2.03
CA PRO A 34 -12.94 -1.04 0.65
C PRO A 34 -11.42 -1.12 0.45
N LEU A 35 -10.82 -2.32 0.54
CA LEU A 35 -9.37 -2.51 0.44
C LEU A 35 -8.78 -2.00 -0.88
N LYS A 36 -9.52 -2.14 -1.99
CA LYS A 36 -9.04 -1.67 -3.30
C LYS A 36 -8.89 -0.15 -3.34
N LYS A 37 -9.85 0.58 -2.75
CA LYS A 37 -9.81 2.03 -2.61
C LYS A 37 -8.67 2.48 -1.70
N GLN A 38 -8.55 1.87 -0.52
CA GLN A 38 -7.45 2.17 0.42
C GLN A 38 -6.08 1.92 -0.21
N ARG A 39 -5.94 0.81 -0.94
CA ARG A 39 -4.72 0.49 -1.68
C ARG A 39 -4.43 1.54 -2.75
N ARG A 40 -5.43 2.01 -3.51
CA ARG A 40 -5.23 3.06 -4.52
C ARG A 40 -4.71 4.36 -3.89
N GLU A 41 -5.33 4.79 -2.79
CA GLU A 41 -4.95 6.01 -2.07
C GLU A 41 -3.54 5.90 -1.48
N ALA A 42 -3.25 4.77 -0.80
CA ALA A 42 -1.93 4.50 -0.24
C ALA A 42 -0.85 4.40 -1.33
N LEU A 43 -1.17 3.82 -2.48
CA LEU A 43 -0.22 3.72 -3.58
C LEU A 43 0.04 5.03 -4.28
N ALA A 44 -0.97 5.88 -4.48
CA ALA A 44 -0.76 7.22 -5.00
C ALA A 44 0.25 7.97 -4.12
N ARG A 45 0.09 7.89 -2.80
CA ARG A 45 1.04 8.46 -1.84
C ARG A 45 2.41 7.81 -1.88
N LEU A 46 2.47 6.48 -2.00
CA LEU A 46 3.73 5.76 -2.10
C LEU A 46 4.53 6.21 -3.33
N ILE A 47 3.86 6.34 -4.47
CA ILE A 47 4.51 6.65 -5.74
C ILE A 47 5.02 8.09 -5.75
N GLU A 48 4.28 9.04 -5.17
CA GLU A 48 4.74 10.39 -4.92
C GLU A 48 6.07 10.38 -4.15
N VAL A 49 6.09 9.70 -2.99
CA VAL A 49 7.30 9.56 -2.16
C VAL A 49 8.44 8.89 -2.90
N LEU A 50 8.21 7.76 -3.57
CA LEU A 50 9.26 7.02 -4.25
C LEU A 50 9.86 7.83 -5.41
N THR A 51 9.04 8.57 -6.14
CA THR A 51 9.50 9.46 -7.23
C THR A 51 10.41 10.55 -6.69
N GLU A 52 10.11 11.13 -5.54
CA GLU A 52 11.01 12.09 -4.87
C GLU A 52 12.33 11.45 -4.42
N LEU A 53 12.33 10.16 -4.11
CA LEU A 53 13.50 9.41 -3.65
C LEU A 53 14.34 8.85 -4.80
N GLU A 54 13.83 8.84 -6.03
CA GLU A 54 14.53 8.31 -7.18
C GLU A 54 15.87 9.03 -7.40
N GLY A 55 16.90 8.26 -7.72
CA GLY A 55 18.30 8.70 -7.83
C GLY A 55 19.04 8.87 -6.50
N LYS A 56 18.35 8.89 -5.35
CA LYS A 56 18.97 9.11 -4.02
C LYS A 56 19.37 7.79 -3.36
N SER A 57 20.16 7.88 -2.30
CA SER A 57 20.44 6.72 -1.45
C SER A 57 19.41 6.65 -0.33
N VAL A 58 18.77 5.50 -0.17
CA VAL A 58 17.77 5.25 0.87
C VAL A 58 18.15 4.02 1.67
N TYR A 59 17.59 3.90 2.86
CA TYR A 59 17.74 2.74 3.73
C TYR A 59 16.38 2.10 3.90
N VAL A 60 16.34 0.77 3.86
CA VAL A 60 15.09 0.01 3.94
C VAL A 60 15.18 -0.94 5.11
N GLY A 61 14.13 -0.99 5.91
CA GLY A 61 13.94 -2.07 6.86
C GLY A 61 12.52 -2.62 6.79
N THR A 62 12.33 -3.79 7.36
CA THR A 62 11.05 -4.48 7.32
C THR A 62 10.78 -5.16 8.64
N TYR A 63 9.64 -4.87 9.24
CA TYR A 63 9.12 -5.61 10.37
C TYR A 63 7.86 -6.35 9.94
N ASP A 64 7.68 -7.60 10.35
CA ASP A 64 6.38 -8.25 10.27
C ASP A 64 6.02 -8.93 11.58
N ALA A 65 4.73 -9.01 11.84
CA ALA A 65 4.20 -9.68 13.02
C ALA A 65 3.95 -11.18 12.76
N GLY A 66 4.71 -11.79 11.82
CA GLY A 66 4.47 -13.15 11.31
C GLY A 66 5.45 -14.21 11.83
N GLY A 67 6.36 -13.87 12.74
CA GLY A 67 7.31 -14.83 13.31
C GLY A 67 8.46 -15.22 12.38
N ARG A 68 8.95 -14.30 11.54
CA ARG A 68 10.17 -14.57 10.77
C ARG A 68 11.37 -14.76 11.70
N HIS A 69 12.28 -15.66 11.30
CA HIS A 69 13.53 -15.90 12.01
C HIS A 69 14.58 -14.79 11.85
N PHE A 70 14.29 -13.74 11.07
CA PHE A 70 15.21 -12.65 10.82
C PHE A 70 14.46 -11.33 10.61
N TRP A 71 15.13 -10.24 10.96
CA TRP A 71 14.70 -8.87 10.73
C TRP A 71 15.76 -8.18 9.87
N ILE A 72 15.32 -7.49 8.81
CA ILE A 72 16.16 -6.58 8.03
C ILE A 72 15.95 -5.16 8.53
N ASP A 73 17.05 -4.50 8.89
CA ASP A 73 17.06 -3.08 9.19
C ASP A 73 18.22 -2.37 8.47
N ASN A 74 18.01 -1.11 8.14
CA ASN A 74 18.98 -0.23 7.49
C ASN A 74 19.69 -0.82 6.24
N LEU A 75 18.97 -1.58 5.42
CA LEU A 75 19.48 -2.04 4.12
C LEU A 75 19.62 -0.86 3.17
N LYS A 76 20.87 -0.47 2.88
CA LYS A 76 21.16 0.65 1.98
C LYS A 76 20.90 0.28 0.52
N LEU A 77 20.06 1.06 -0.15
CA LEU A 77 19.90 1.08 -1.60
C LEU A 77 20.49 2.38 -2.14
N GLU A 78 21.66 2.28 -2.76
CA GLU A 78 22.33 3.42 -3.39
C GLU A 78 21.79 3.67 -4.80
N LYS A 79 21.58 4.95 -5.14
CA LYS A 79 21.05 5.39 -6.45
C LYS A 79 19.77 4.64 -6.82
N LEU A 80 18.73 4.87 -6.01
CA LEU A 80 17.42 4.24 -6.17
C LEU A 80 16.91 4.41 -7.62
N SER A 81 16.45 3.33 -8.22
CA SER A 81 15.72 3.34 -9.49
C SER A 81 14.45 2.51 -9.35
N LEU A 82 13.37 2.95 -9.98
CA LEU A 82 12.04 2.35 -9.81
C LEU A 82 11.59 1.60 -11.06
N ASP A 83 10.99 0.44 -10.82
CA ASP A 83 10.27 -0.33 -11.83
C ASP A 83 8.91 -0.80 -11.30
N PHE A 84 7.95 -0.97 -12.20
CA PHE A 84 6.54 -1.20 -11.85
C PHE A 84 5.98 -2.40 -12.63
N TYR A 85 5.28 -3.28 -11.93
CA TYR A 85 4.58 -4.40 -12.54
C TYR A 85 3.07 -4.37 -12.21
N PRO A 86 2.18 -4.52 -13.22
CA PRO A 86 2.49 -4.72 -14.63
C PRO A 86 3.09 -3.45 -15.29
N PRO A 87 3.94 -3.58 -16.33
CA PRO A 87 4.64 -2.44 -16.96
C PRO A 87 3.67 -1.39 -17.53
N ILE A 88 2.46 -1.83 -17.86
CA ILE A 88 1.37 -1.01 -18.39
C ILE A 88 0.93 0.08 -17.40
N TYR A 89 1.30 0.01 -16.12
CA TYR A 89 1.04 1.08 -15.15
C TYR A 89 1.54 2.45 -15.65
N LYS A 90 2.70 2.48 -16.32
CA LYS A 90 3.23 3.74 -16.89
C LYS A 90 2.36 4.31 -18.01
N ALA A 91 1.52 3.49 -18.63
CA ALA A 91 0.63 3.87 -19.73
C ALA A 91 -0.82 4.13 -19.28
N ASP A 92 -1.25 3.56 -18.14
CA ASP A 92 -2.61 3.65 -17.61
C ASP A 92 -2.60 3.96 -16.10
N PRO A 93 -2.80 5.24 -15.71
CA PRO A 93 -2.82 5.67 -14.31
C PRO A 93 -3.96 5.08 -13.47
N ASP A 94 -5.04 4.60 -14.10
CA ASP A 94 -6.15 3.98 -13.37
C ASP A 94 -5.82 2.56 -12.89
N ARG A 95 -4.75 1.98 -13.44
CA ARG A 95 -4.28 0.65 -13.06
C ARG A 95 -3.41 0.75 -11.82
N ILE A 96 -3.59 -0.20 -10.91
CA ILE A 96 -2.81 -0.27 -9.67
C ILE A 96 -1.60 -1.19 -9.92
N PRO A 97 -0.35 -0.76 -9.66
CA PRO A 97 0.80 -1.66 -9.75
C PRO A 97 0.69 -2.69 -8.64
N GLY A 98 0.82 -3.98 -8.98
CA GLY A 98 0.84 -5.09 -8.02
C GLY A 98 2.21 -5.25 -7.35
N VAL A 99 3.28 -4.86 -8.05
CA VAL A 99 4.64 -4.88 -7.53
C VAL A 99 5.35 -3.59 -7.90
N ILE A 100 6.05 -3.01 -6.92
CA ILE A 100 7.01 -1.93 -7.14
C ILE A 100 8.39 -2.49 -6.80
N VAL A 101 9.34 -2.35 -7.73
CA VAL A 101 10.72 -2.81 -7.54
C VAL A 101 11.61 -1.60 -7.33
N MET A 102 12.29 -1.58 -6.19
CA MET A 102 13.31 -0.61 -5.85
C MET A 102 14.68 -1.22 -6.15
N TYR A 103 15.37 -0.73 -7.17
CA TYR A 103 16.73 -1.12 -7.50
C TYR A 103 17.73 -0.19 -6.83
N GLY A 104 18.81 -0.77 -6.31
CA GLY A 104 20.03 -0.08 -5.96
C GLY A 104 21.18 -0.54 -6.83
N ARG A 105 22.38 -0.04 -6.52
CA ARG A 105 23.62 -0.49 -7.16
C ARG A 105 23.88 -1.99 -6.98
N ARG A 106 24.71 -2.54 -7.87
CA ARG A 106 25.17 -3.94 -7.84
C ARG A 106 24.02 -4.96 -7.81
N GLN A 107 22.93 -4.67 -8.52
CA GLN A 107 21.74 -5.52 -8.59
C GLN A 107 21.02 -5.73 -7.23
N ALA A 108 21.30 -4.90 -6.22
CA ALA A 108 20.48 -4.87 -5.01
C ALA A 108 19.04 -4.51 -5.40
N CYS A 109 18.07 -5.28 -4.93
CA CYS A 109 16.66 -4.98 -5.19
C CYS A 109 15.79 -5.30 -3.98
N VAL A 110 14.78 -4.47 -3.77
CA VAL A 110 13.68 -4.71 -2.83
C VAL A 110 12.39 -4.69 -3.63
N ARG A 111 11.60 -5.76 -3.52
CA ARG A 111 10.30 -5.89 -4.19
C ARG A 111 9.20 -5.66 -3.19
N ILE A 112 8.39 -4.64 -3.44
CA ILE A 112 7.23 -4.29 -2.63
C ILE A 112 6.00 -4.84 -3.34
N PHE A 113 5.41 -5.90 -2.78
CA PHE A 113 4.10 -6.37 -3.19
C PHE A 113 3.06 -5.45 -2.57
N THR A 114 2.26 -4.80 -3.41
CA THR A 114 1.34 -3.73 -2.97
C THR A 114 0.01 -4.27 -2.46
N ASP A 115 -0.17 -5.59 -2.52
CA ASP A 115 -1.30 -6.29 -1.93
C ASP A 115 -1.39 -5.95 -0.44
N TYR A 116 -2.59 -5.59 0.01
CA TYR A 116 -2.87 -5.22 1.40
C TYR A 116 -2.15 -3.97 1.92
N LEU A 117 -1.51 -3.16 1.06
CA LEU A 117 -1.03 -1.84 1.46
C LEU A 117 -2.25 -0.98 1.84
N VAL A 118 -2.30 -0.52 3.09
CA VAL A 118 -3.42 0.26 3.63
C VAL A 118 -3.07 1.71 3.89
N ALA A 119 -1.80 2.01 4.17
CA ALA A 119 -1.37 3.37 4.46
C ALA A 119 0.13 3.57 4.17
N VAL A 120 0.47 4.82 3.83
CA VAL A 120 1.84 5.31 3.78
C VAL A 120 1.92 6.52 4.71
N ARG A 121 2.69 6.41 5.78
CA ARG A 121 2.87 7.47 6.77
C ARG A 121 4.24 8.10 6.60
N THR A 122 4.30 9.42 6.69
CA THR A 122 5.56 10.18 6.70
C THR A 122 5.82 10.69 8.10
N GLN A 123 7.03 10.52 8.59
CA GLN A 123 7.49 11.07 9.85
C GLN A 123 8.82 11.78 9.64
N GLU A 124 8.95 12.95 10.25
CA GLU A 124 10.18 13.73 10.21
C GLU A 124 10.88 13.66 11.57
N TYR A 125 12.17 13.33 11.54
CA TYR A 125 13.03 13.34 12.71
C TYR A 125 14.19 14.33 12.51
N GLN A 126 14.91 14.65 13.58
CA GLN A 126 16.02 15.62 13.57
C GLN A 126 17.23 15.26 12.68
N GLY A 127 17.21 14.14 11.95
CA GLY A 127 18.27 13.79 11.00
C GLY A 127 17.81 12.94 9.81
N TYR A 128 16.53 12.61 9.70
CA TYR A 128 16.03 11.79 8.60
C TYR A 128 14.51 11.94 8.42
N TRP A 129 14.07 11.58 7.23
CA TRP A 129 12.68 11.32 6.88
C TRP A 129 12.42 9.82 6.93
N HIS A 130 11.30 9.44 7.54
CA HIS A 130 10.87 8.06 7.67
C HIS A 130 9.53 7.87 6.97
N TYR A 131 9.49 6.95 6.02
CA TYR A 131 8.28 6.60 5.28
C TYR A 131 7.88 5.18 5.67
N LEU A 132 6.74 5.04 6.35
CA LEU A 132 6.24 3.78 6.89
C LEU A 132 5.10 3.28 6.01
N LEU A 133 5.29 2.10 5.42
CA LEU A 133 4.31 1.40 4.60
C LEU A 133 3.64 0.33 5.44
N ASP A 134 2.37 0.51 5.73
CA ASP A 134 1.60 -0.42 6.54
C ASP A 134 0.82 -1.39 5.65
N PHE A 135 1.05 -2.69 5.86
CA PHE A 135 0.35 -3.78 5.21
C PHE A 135 -0.55 -4.48 6.21
N ARG A 136 -1.83 -4.64 5.86
CA ARG A 136 -2.81 -5.28 6.75
C ARG A 136 -3.65 -6.33 6.04
N ASN A 137 -3.41 -7.57 6.40
CA ASN A 137 -4.04 -8.76 5.85
C ASN A 137 -5.07 -9.33 6.84
N GLY A 138 -6.08 -8.53 7.20
CA GLY A 138 -7.11 -8.94 8.16
C GLY A 138 -6.66 -8.90 9.62
N PHE A 139 -7.13 -9.86 10.42
CA PHE A 139 -6.78 -10.03 11.83
C PHE A 139 -5.97 -11.32 12.02
N TRP A 140 -5.24 -11.42 13.14
CA TRP A 140 -4.42 -12.60 13.43
C TRP A 140 -5.20 -13.92 13.32
N GLU A 141 -6.37 -14.00 13.94
CA GLU A 141 -7.23 -15.19 13.95
C GLU A 141 -8.02 -15.37 12.65
N SER A 142 -7.96 -14.41 11.73
CA SER A 142 -8.76 -14.39 10.50
C SER A 142 -8.06 -13.57 9.41
N PRO A 143 -6.95 -14.08 8.85
CA PRO A 143 -6.28 -13.40 7.74
C PRO A 143 -7.12 -13.51 6.47
N ILE A 144 -6.98 -12.52 5.59
CA ILE A 144 -7.66 -12.55 4.28
C ILE A 144 -6.94 -13.54 3.35
N ASP A 145 -5.61 -13.59 3.43
CA ASP A 145 -4.73 -14.53 2.73
C ASP A 145 -3.83 -15.25 3.73
N ASN A 146 -3.99 -16.57 3.86
CA ASN A 146 -3.21 -17.38 4.80
C ASN A 146 -1.71 -17.46 4.47
N TYR A 147 -1.29 -17.04 3.27
CA TYR A 147 0.12 -17.03 2.86
C TYR A 147 0.83 -15.70 3.16
N ARG A 148 0.14 -14.72 3.74
CA ARG A 148 0.68 -13.40 4.07
C ARG A 148 0.61 -13.14 5.56
N ALA A 149 1.60 -12.44 6.10
CA ALA A 149 1.58 -11.99 7.49
C ALA A 149 0.36 -11.08 7.73
N HIS A 150 -0.29 -11.21 8.90
CA HIS A 150 -1.47 -10.42 9.26
C HIS A 150 -1.19 -8.91 9.29
N TYR A 151 0.00 -8.53 9.73
CA TYR A 151 0.52 -7.17 9.67
C TYR A 151 2.01 -7.19 9.32
N ALA A 152 2.39 -6.30 8.41
CA ALA A 152 3.79 -6.00 8.12
C ALA A 152 3.96 -4.48 7.96
N CYS A 153 5.13 -3.99 8.34
CA CYS A 153 5.56 -2.62 8.13
C CYS A 153 6.88 -2.64 7.36
N LEU A 154 6.91 -1.98 6.20
CA LEU A 154 8.17 -1.67 5.52
C LEU A 154 8.49 -0.21 5.77
N HIS A 155 9.71 0.07 6.19
CA HIS A 155 10.15 1.44 6.41
C HIS A 155 11.26 1.84 5.46
N ILE A 156 11.13 3.04 4.89
CA ILE A 156 12.13 3.67 4.04
C ILE A 156 12.65 4.89 4.76
N THR A 157 13.94 4.93 4.99
CA THR A 157 14.64 6.02 5.67
C THR A 157 15.49 6.78 4.66
N ARG A 158 15.30 8.10 4.63
CA ARG A 158 16.17 9.03 3.93
C ARG A 158 16.82 9.96 4.94
N PHE A 159 18.13 9.84 5.12
CA PHE A 159 18.86 10.80 5.95
C PHE A 159 18.83 12.19 5.32
N LYS A 160 18.73 13.21 6.18
CA LYS A 160 18.91 14.60 5.80
C LYS A 160 20.42 14.79 5.64
N ASP A 161 20.84 15.23 4.46
CA ASP A 161 22.24 15.58 4.20
C ASP A 161 22.67 16.79 5.04
#